data_AF-A0AAE5LGT8-F1
#
_entry.id   AF-A0AAE5LGT8-F1
#
_cell.length_a   1.000
_cell.length_b   1.000
_cell.length_c   1.000
_cell.angle_alpha   90.00
_cell.angle_beta   90.00
_cell.angle_gamma   90.00
#
_symmetry.space_group_name_H-M   'P 1'
#
loop_
_entity.id
_entity.type
_entity.pdbx_description
1 polymer ?
#
loop_
_entity_poly.entity_id
_entity_poly.type
_entity_poly.pdbx_seq_one_letter_code
_entity_poly.pdbx_strand_id
1 'polypeptide(L)'
;MKLLHLQLFWYEKHHTLLEMEDLPSLTPTQEQELKEWVKQRRKILSYEVHQQTWVKVNVDGFASQIRLNPNGTLSEKDLFSDKSLQGLWKVMEGFLFIKVISGEFIVEYQIVGSNLENIHCGIEYINGKVSTYSKFIVTK
;
A
#
# COMPACT_ATOMS: atom_id res chain seq x y z
N MET A 1 -3.65 5.38 -16.78
CA MET A 1 -3.47 4.17 -15.95
C MET A 1 -2.06 4.22 -15.39
N LYS A 2 -1.85 3.93 -14.10
CA LYS A 2 -0.53 4.08 -13.46
C LYS A 2 0.11 2.72 -13.24
N LEU A 3 1.44 2.65 -13.30
CA LEU A 3 2.21 1.41 -13.15
C LEU A 3 1.88 0.67 -11.84
N LEU A 4 1.66 1.39 -10.74
CA LEU A 4 1.23 0.81 -9.46
C LEU A 4 -0.06 -0.01 -9.57
N HIS A 5 -1.05 0.42 -10.37
CA HIS A 5 -2.28 -0.36 -10.56
C HIS A 5 -1.99 -1.68 -11.27
N LEU A 6 -1.12 -1.66 -12.28
CA LEU A 6 -0.73 -2.85 -13.02
C LEU A 6 0.03 -3.82 -12.12
N GLN A 7 0.97 -3.30 -11.31
CA GLN A 7 1.75 -4.12 -10.36
C GLN A 7 0.86 -4.81 -9.33
N LEU A 8 -0.07 -4.08 -8.71
CA LEU A 8 -1.02 -4.64 -7.74
C LEU A 8 -1.97 -5.66 -8.39
N PHE A 9 -2.51 -5.34 -9.57
CA PHE A 9 -3.36 -6.26 -10.33
C PHE A 9 -2.63 -7.55 -10.68
N TRP A 10 -1.39 -7.44 -11.16
CA TRP A 10 -0.58 -8.59 -11.54
C TRP A 10 -0.33 -9.52 -10.35
N TYR A 11 0.02 -8.96 -9.20
CA TYR A 11 0.18 -9.72 -7.97
C TYR A 11 -1.13 -10.40 -7.54
N GLU A 12 -2.25 -9.69 -7.53
CA GLU A 12 -3.55 -10.26 -7.11
C GLU A 12 -4.04 -11.38 -8.03
N LYS A 13 -3.62 -11.40 -9.31
CA LYS A 13 -4.00 -12.42 -10.29
C LYS A 13 -3.03 -13.60 -10.36
N HIS A 14 -1.73 -13.33 -10.24
CA HIS A 14 -0.68 -14.30 -10.55
C HIS A 14 0.22 -14.62 -9.35
N HIS A 15 -0.01 -13.99 -8.20
CA HIS A 15 0.79 -14.12 -6.98
C HIS A 15 2.29 -13.94 -7.20
N THR A 16 2.64 -13.18 -8.23
CA THR A 16 4.02 -12.85 -8.60
C THR A 16 4.18 -11.36 -8.46
N LEU A 17 5.09 -10.93 -7.60
CA LEU A 17 5.38 -9.52 -7.39
C LEU A 17 6.58 -9.13 -8.26
N LEU A 18 6.39 -8.15 -9.14
CA LEU A 18 7.38 -7.72 -10.13
C LEU A 18 7.82 -6.29 -9.85
N GLU A 19 9.06 -5.94 -10.21
CA GLU A 19 9.51 -4.56 -10.27
C GLU A 19 8.75 -3.77 -11.37
N MET A 20 8.79 -2.44 -11.31
CA MET A 20 8.03 -1.59 -12.24
C MET A 20 8.51 -1.74 -13.68
N GLU A 21 9.81 -1.92 -13.87
CA GLU A 21 10.49 -2.15 -15.14
C GLU A 21 10.19 -3.52 -15.75
N ASP A 22 9.82 -4.50 -14.92
CA ASP A 22 9.55 -5.89 -15.33
C ASP A 22 8.06 -6.15 -15.61
N LEU A 23 7.21 -5.12 -15.49
CA LEU A 23 5.78 -5.28 -15.73
C LEU A 23 5.50 -5.64 -17.20
N PRO A 24 4.70 -6.69 -17.44
CA PRO A 24 4.47 -7.17 -18.79
C PRO A 24 3.51 -6.25 -19.55
N SER A 25 3.62 -6.28 -20.88
CA SER A 25 2.56 -5.78 -21.75
C SER A 25 1.36 -6.71 -21.67
N LEU A 26 0.16 -6.14 -21.48
CA LEU A 26 -1.05 -6.91 -21.32
C LEU A 26 -1.65 -7.32 -22.67
N THR A 27 -2.25 -8.51 -22.71
CA THR A 27 -3.17 -8.89 -23.79
C THR A 27 -4.47 -8.08 -23.70
N PRO A 28 -5.27 -7.95 -24.79
CA PRO A 28 -6.54 -7.22 -24.75
C PRO A 28 -7.51 -7.71 -23.66
N THR A 29 -7.53 -9.02 -23.40
CA THR A 29 -8.34 -9.60 -22.31
C THR A 29 -7.84 -9.14 -20.93
N GLN A 30 -6.53 -9.20 -20.68
CA GLN A 30 -5.95 -8.74 -19.42
C GLN A 30 -6.13 -7.23 -19.22
N GLU A 31 -6.06 -6.43 -20.29
CA GLU A 31 -6.37 -4.99 -20.19
C GLU A 31 -7.81 -4.74 -19.75
N GLN A 32 -8.76 -5.53 -20.25
CA GLN A 32 -10.15 -5.42 -19.83
C GLN A 32 -10.32 -5.82 -18.36
N GLU A 33 -9.67 -6.90 -17.92
CA GLU A 33 -9.67 -7.31 -16.52
C GLU A 33 -9.06 -6.23 -15.61
N LEU A 34 -7.95 -5.62 -16.02
CA LEU A 34 -7.33 -4.52 -15.29
C LEU A 34 -8.26 -3.30 -15.23
N LYS A 35 -8.99 -2.98 -16.30
CA LYS A 35 -9.99 -1.90 -16.28
C LYS A 35 -11.09 -2.18 -15.26
N GLU A 36 -11.62 -3.40 -15.21
CA GLU A 36 -12.63 -3.77 -14.21
C GLU A 36 -12.06 -3.74 -12.78
N TRP A 37 -10.83 -4.19 -12.59
CA TRP A 37 -10.12 -4.12 -11.32
C TRP A 37 -9.95 -2.66 -10.84
N VAL A 38 -9.55 -1.75 -11.74
CA VAL A 38 -9.37 -0.33 -11.41
C VAL A 38 -10.71 0.33 -11.04
N LYS A 39 -11.84 -0.09 -11.60
CA LYS A 39 -13.17 0.43 -11.19
C LYS A 39 -13.51 0.08 -9.74
N GLN A 40 -12.88 -0.95 -9.17
CA GLN A 40 -13.02 -1.32 -7.77
C GLN A 40 -12.00 -0.60 -6.86
N ARG A 41 -11.31 0.42 -7.38
CA ARG A 41 -10.36 1.24 -6.64
C ARG A 41 -10.87 2.67 -6.52
N ARG A 42 -10.45 3.34 -5.47
CA ARG A 42 -10.78 4.76 -5.23
C ARG A 42 -9.54 5.56 -4.94
N LYS A 43 -9.67 6.87 -5.15
CA LYS A 43 -8.69 7.84 -4.65
C LYS A 43 -8.82 7.92 -3.13
N ILE A 44 -7.67 7.86 -2.47
CA ILE A 44 -7.53 8.22 -1.06
C ILE A 44 -7.42 9.75 -0.99
N LEU A 45 -8.10 10.37 -0.03
CA LEU A 45 -8.13 11.81 0.23
C LEU A 45 -7.36 12.11 1.51
N SER A 46 -6.47 13.11 1.48
CA SER A 46 -5.58 13.40 2.62
C SER A 46 -6.30 13.53 3.96
N TYR A 47 -7.47 14.18 3.97
CA TYR A 47 -8.24 14.43 5.19
C TYR A 47 -8.82 13.17 5.83
N GLU A 48 -9.02 12.08 5.07
CA GLU A 48 -9.64 10.85 5.58
C GLU A 48 -8.60 9.96 6.26
N VAL A 49 -7.35 10.05 5.81
CA VAL A 49 -6.26 9.15 6.19
C VAL A 49 -5.93 9.24 7.68
N HIS A 50 -5.92 10.46 8.22
CA HIS A 50 -5.52 10.74 9.60
C HIS A 50 -6.68 10.70 10.62
N GLN A 51 -7.89 10.31 10.19
CA GLN A 51 -9.05 10.25 11.10
C GLN A 51 -9.13 8.94 11.86
N GLN A 52 -8.59 7.88 11.29
CA GLN A 52 -8.72 6.53 11.81
C GLN A 52 -7.34 5.87 11.93
N THR A 53 -7.29 4.83 12.76
CA THR A 53 -6.11 3.98 12.85
C THR A 53 -6.15 2.96 11.72
N TRP A 54 -4.98 2.63 11.19
CA TRP A 54 -4.82 1.67 10.13
C TRP A 54 -4.14 0.41 10.68
N VAL A 55 -4.45 -0.74 10.12
CA VAL A 55 -3.76 -2.01 10.39
C VAL A 55 -3.16 -2.50 9.09
N LYS A 56 -1.85 -2.69 9.06
CA LYS A 56 -1.14 -3.32 7.95
C LYS A 56 -0.99 -4.80 8.26
N VAL A 57 -1.21 -5.65 7.27
CA VAL A 57 -0.85 -7.07 7.30
C VAL A 57 -0.19 -7.43 5.97
N ASN A 58 0.98 -8.05 6.01
CA ASN A 58 1.64 -8.55 4.81
C ASN A 58 1.47 -10.07 4.64
N VAL A 59 1.90 -10.59 3.49
CA VAL A 59 1.75 -12.02 3.13
C VAL A 59 2.54 -12.96 4.03
N ASP A 60 3.60 -12.45 4.67
CA ASP A 60 4.43 -13.19 5.62
C ASP A 60 3.85 -13.20 7.05
N GLY A 61 2.70 -12.54 7.26
CA GLY A 61 1.99 -12.50 8.53
C GLY A 61 2.46 -11.39 9.48
N PHE A 62 3.38 -10.51 9.07
CA PHE A 62 3.71 -9.32 9.86
C PHE A 62 2.52 -8.37 9.90
N ALA A 63 2.16 -7.95 11.10
CA ALA A 63 1.01 -7.12 11.34
C ALA A 63 1.38 -5.93 12.24
N SER A 64 1.01 -4.73 11.82
CA SER A 64 1.32 -3.49 12.54
C SER A 64 0.13 -2.53 12.53
N GLN A 65 0.02 -1.75 13.59
CA GLN A 65 -0.88 -0.62 13.70
C GLN A 65 -0.18 0.64 13.19
N ILE A 66 -0.82 1.40 12.31
CA ILE A 66 -0.32 2.66 11.77
C ILE A 66 -1.25 3.80 12.19
N ARG A 67 -0.67 4.86 12.77
CA ARG A 67 -1.37 6.13 13.04
C ARG A 67 -0.75 7.24 12.22
N LEU A 68 -1.59 7.93 11.45
CA LEU A 68 -1.20 8.97 10.50
C LEU A 68 -1.62 10.31 11.10
N ASN A 69 -0.68 11.21 11.37
CA ASN A 69 -0.96 12.50 12.00
C ASN A 69 -1.20 13.58 10.93
N PRO A 70 -2.08 14.58 11.16
CA PRO A 70 -2.40 15.62 10.17
C PRO A 70 -1.20 16.44 9.65
N ASN A 71 -0.09 16.47 10.40
CA ASN A 71 1.15 17.16 10.01
C ASN A 71 2.04 16.34 9.06
N GLY A 72 1.59 15.17 8.59
CA GLY A 72 2.35 14.32 7.67
C GLY A 72 3.32 13.35 8.35
N THR A 73 3.37 13.29 9.69
CA THR A 73 4.13 12.25 10.41
C THR A 73 3.26 11.03 10.69
N LEU A 74 3.88 9.89 10.99
CA LEU A 74 3.19 8.68 11.41
C LEU A 74 3.99 7.89 12.44
N SER A 75 3.26 7.05 13.17
CA SER A 75 3.82 5.99 13.99
C SER A 75 3.31 4.64 13.53
N GLU A 76 4.21 3.69 13.31
CA GLU A 76 3.89 2.28 13.07
C GLU A 76 4.31 1.48 14.31
N LYS A 77 3.40 0.69 14.87
CA LYS A 77 3.65 -0.17 16.03
C LYS A 77 3.36 -1.60 15.67
N ASP A 78 4.30 -2.50 15.90
CA ASP A 78 4.08 -3.94 15.73
C ASP A 78 2.94 -4.42 16.63
N LEU A 79 2.06 -5.29 16.14
CA LEU A 79 0.89 -5.72 16.89
C LEU A 79 1.21 -6.72 18.01
N PHE A 80 2.36 -7.39 17.94
CA PHE A 80 2.72 -8.49 18.84
C PHE A 80 3.96 -8.18 19.70
N SER A 81 4.50 -6.97 19.59
CA SER A 81 5.66 -6.51 20.35
C SER A 81 5.62 -5.01 20.61
N ASP A 82 6.55 -4.51 21.44
CA ASP A 82 6.66 -3.08 21.73
C ASP A 82 7.50 -2.30 20.70
N LYS A 83 7.90 -2.96 19.61
CA LYS A 83 8.63 -2.29 18.52
C LYS A 83 7.75 -1.24 17.87
N SER A 84 8.30 -0.03 17.72
CA SER A 84 7.64 1.05 17.01
C SER A 84 8.63 1.80 16.14
N LEU A 85 8.11 2.34 15.04
CA LEU A 85 8.84 3.11 14.06
C LEU A 85 8.10 4.43 13.81
N GLN A 86 8.85 5.44 13.41
CA GLN A 86 8.33 6.75 13.03
C GLN A 86 8.59 6.98 11.55
N GLY A 87 7.70 7.73 10.91
CA GLY A 87 7.78 7.95 9.48
C GLY A 87 7.05 9.19 9.02
N LEU A 88 6.97 9.31 7.70
CA LEU A 88 6.27 10.36 6.99
C LEU A 88 5.25 9.75 6.04
N TRP A 89 4.14 10.45 5.86
CA TRP A 89 3.13 10.07 4.89
C TRP A 89 2.68 11.28 4.07
N LYS A 90 2.16 10.98 2.89
CA LYS A 90 1.46 11.96 2.05
C LYS A 90 0.50 11.26 1.11
N VAL A 91 -0.56 11.95 0.74
CA VAL A 91 -1.42 11.54 -0.37
C VAL A 91 -0.99 12.31 -1.62
N MET A 92 -0.67 11.59 -2.70
CA MET A 92 -0.39 12.19 -4.00
C MET A 92 -1.20 11.49 -5.06
N GLU A 93 -1.92 12.27 -5.87
CA GLU A 93 -2.72 11.77 -6.99
C GLU A 93 -3.66 10.60 -6.63
N GLY A 94 -4.21 10.62 -5.42
CA GLY A 94 -5.15 9.62 -4.91
C GLY A 94 -4.52 8.37 -4.29
N PHE A 95 -3.19 8.28 -4.17
CA PHE A 95 -2.51 7.20 -3.48
C PHE A 95 -1.91 7.67 -2.16
N LEU A 96 -1.92 6.79 -1.17
CA LEU A 96 -1.23 7.03 0.09
C LEU A 96 0.19 6.47 -0.02
N PHE A 97 1.15 7.35 0.23
CA PHE A 97 2.56 7.02 0.32
C PHE A 97 2.97 7.10 1.79
N ILE A 98 3.65 6.07 2.26
CA ILE A 98 4.23 6.01 3.60
C ILE A 98 5.72 5.73 3.44
N LYS A 99 6.54 6.37 4.27
CA LYS A 99 7.98 6.13 4.37
C LYS A 99 8.38 6.03 5.84
N VAL A 100 9.07 4.96 6.19
CA VAL A 100 9.53 4.65 7.54
C VAL A 100 11.02 4.38 7.50
N ILE A 101 11.75 4.85 8.53
CA ILE A 101 13.19 4.59 8.66
C ILE A 101 13.40 3.63 9.82
N SER A 102 14.06 2.49 9.55
CA SER A 102 14.39 1.47 10.53
C SER A 102 15.88 1.14 10.44
N GLY A 103 16.70 1.85 11.24
CA GLY A 103 18.16 1.74 11.14
C GLY A 103 18.65 2.22 9.77
N GLU A 104 19.30 1.34 9.03
CA GLU A 104 19.80 1.60 7.67
C GLU A 104 18.76 1.34 6.57
N PHE A 105 17.60 0.79 6.93
CA PHE A 105 16.55 0.46 5.97
C PHE A 105 15.54 1.59 5.85
N ILE A 106 15.24 1.96 4.61
CA ILE A 106 14.10 2.79 4.24
C ILE A 106 13.00 1.85 3.74
N VAL A 107 11.88 1.83 4.45
CA VAL A 107 10.71 1.05 4.07
C VAL A 107 9.63 2.01 3.55
N GLU A 108 9.14 1.76 2.34
CA GLU A 108 8.16 2.60 1.67
C GLU A 108 6.93 1.78 1.30
N TYR A 109 5.73 2.35 1.49
CA TYR A 109 4.48 1.76 1.05
C TYR A 109 3.80 2.66 0.04
N GLN A 110 3.31 2.04 -1.04
CA GLN A 110 2.44 2.69 -2.01
C GLN A 110 1.08 2.01 -1.99
N ILE A 111 0.05 2.75 -1.58
CA ILE A 111 -1.26 2.20 -1.19
C ILE A 111 -2.37 2.76 -2.07
N VAL A 112 -3.23 1.86 -2.55
CA VAL A 112 -4.41 2.14 -3.35
C VAL A 112 -5.67 1.84 -2.56
N GLY A 113 -6.59 2.80 -2.52
CA GLY A 113 -7.87 2.66 -1.85
C GLY A 113 -8.80 1.68 -2.58
N SER A 114 -9.59 0.95 -1.81
CA SER A 114 -10.71 0.13 -2.29
C SER A 114 -12.02 0.87 -2.10
N ASN A 115 -12.96 0.72 -3.03
CA ASN A 115 -14.34 1.20 -2.89
C ASN A 115 -15.34 0.11 -2.46
N LEU A 116 -14.87 -1.13 -2.30
CA LEU A 116 -15.71 -2.25 -1.90
C LEU A 116 -15.80 -2.37 -0.37
N GLU A 117 -14.65 -2.23 0.29
CA GLU A 117 -14.46 -2.49 1.73
C GLU A 117 -13.42 -1.51 2.28
N ASN A 118 -13.34 -1.38 3.61
CA ASN A 118 -12.25 -0.67 4.30
C ASN A 118 -10.93 -1.45 4.31
N ILE A 119 -10.71 -2.28 3.28
CA ILE A 119 -9.52 -3.10 3.08
C ILE A 119 -8.86 -2.64 1.77
N HIS A 120 -7.72 -1.99 1.91
CA HIS A 120 -6.92 -1.42 0.85
C HIS A 120 -5.72 -2.34 0.55
N CYS A 121 -5.04 -2.11 -0.56
CA CYS A 121 -3.85 -2.87 -0.93
C CYS A 121 -2.69 -1.95 -1.29
N GLY A 122 -1.48 -2.44 -1.04
CA GLY A 122 -0.27 -1.70 -1.38
C GLY A 122 0.95 -2.60 -1.49
N ILE A 123 1.99 -2.06 -2.10
CA ILE A 123 3.30 -2.69 -2.23
C ILE A 123 4.26 -2.04 -1.25
N GLU A 124 5.05 -2.88 -0.57
CA GLU A 124 6.20 -2.49 0.23
C GLU A 124 7.46 -2.51 -0.62
N TYR A 125 8.28 -1.48 -0.45
CA TYR A 125 9.62 -1.39 -1.00
C TYR A 125 10.60 -1.23 0.14
N ILE A 126 11.72 -1.95 0.10
CA ILE A 126 12.83 -1.79 1.03
C ILE A 126 14.03 -1.30 0.24
N ASN A 127 14.53 -0.11 0.60
CA ASN A 127 15.63 0.55 -0.10
C ASN A 127 15.38 0.69 -1.62
N GLY A 128 14.14 1.00 -1.98
CA GLY A 128 13.70 1.17 -3.38
C GLY A 128 13.44 -0.12 -4.16
N LYS A 129 13.65 -1.30 -3.57
CA LYS A 129 13.34 -2.59 -4.19
C LYS A 129 12.03 -3.13 -3.71
N VAL A 130 11.25 -3.73 -4.60
CA VAL A 130 10.00 -4.39 -4.26
C VAL A 130 10.27 -5.52 -3.26
N SER A 131 9.51 -5.52 -2.17
CA SER A 131 9.69 -6.48 -1.09
C SER A 131 8.47 -7.37 -0.90
N THR A 132 7.30 -6.80 -0.61
CA THR A 132 6.11 -7.60 -0.31
C THR A 132 4.80 -6.90 -0.64
N TYR A 133 3.74 -7.69 -0.74
CA TYR A 133 2.36 -7.19 -0.87
C TYR A 133 1.73 -7.08 0.52
N SER A 134 0.96 -6.02 0.74
CA SER A 134 0.26 -5.78 2.01
C SER A 134 -1.19 -5.40 1.81
N LYS A 135 -2.02 -5.81 2.77
CA LYS A 135 -3.37 -5.28 2.99
C LYS A 135 -3.33 -4.23 4.09
N PHE A 136 -4.15 -3.20 3.92
CA PHE A 136 -4.27 -2.09 4.87
C PHE A 136 -5.73 -1.92 5.24
N ILE A 137 -6.07 -2.12 6.51
CA ILE A 137 -7.43 -2.10 7.02
C ILE A 137 -7.62 -0.83 7.83
N VAL A 138 -8.67 -0.07 7.55
CA VAL A 138 -9.02 1.10 8.36
C VAL A 138 -9.96 0.68 9.48
N THR A 139 -9.58 0.92 10.73
CA THR A 139 -10.38 0.55 11.91
C THR A 139 -11.56 1.51 12.07
N LYS A 140 -12.76 0.98 12.32
CA LYS A 140 -13.98 1.78 12.58
C LYS A 140 -13.82 2.75 13.73
#